data_AF-A0A971TID8-F1
#
_entry.id   AF-A0A971TID8-F1
#
_cell.length_a   1.000
_cell.length_b   1.000
_cell.length_c   1.000
_cell.angle_alpha   90.00
_cell.angle_beta   90.00
_cell.angle_gamma   90.00
#
_symmetry.space_group_name_H-M   'P 1'
#
loop_
_entity.id
_entity.type
_entity.pdbx_description
1 polymer ?
#
loop_
_entity_poly.entity_id
_entity_poly.type
_entity_poly.pdbx_seq_one_letter_code
_entity_poly.pdbx_strand_id
1 'polypeptide(L)'
;MMVTNTRTWRRAGYSGVSLWCVAAAVMAAAGTGWAAEQDRIERKMAFVEKCVEATELMGSRQFEQALAIFEALNRDYSDLDADGFAAISAGDCLLALERREEARRAYQLAASLHPELRERVEQRIIDLELTQDVDDGLIERLRRRAAAGGEGQQLAQWDLARALQRRALPLLEEADSAVRAAMGETSLGRQMGEMHLSMLKHVSDSLTSLVDQIEGFHRMRQFDKPASDKPLPPALTIEDLEWRMKAGVKDAAPVAFEIRRTESCEIEATGDGKTIELAPDQQFMLRHYQEAIGRILVEAAGKADGNAQR
;
A
#
# COMPACT_ATOMS: atom_id res chain seq x y z
N MET A 1 51.41 7.91 -78.19
CA MET A 1 52.36 7.08 -77.42
C MET A 1 51.56 6.09 -76.58
N MET A 2 51.49 4.84 -77.03
CA MET A 2 50.85 3.72 -76.33
C MET A 2 51.88 3.06 -75.39
N VAL A 3 51.50 2.79 -74.15
CA VAL A 3 52.24 1.92 -73.24
C VAL A 3 51.26 0.90 -72.67
N THR A 4 51.39 -0.34 -73.14
CA THR A 4 50.68 -1.52 -72.64
C THR A 4 51.47 -2.14 -71.49
N ASN A 5 50.83 -2.31 -70.33
CA ASN A 5 51.44 -2.93 -69.15
C ASN A 5 50.75 -4.27 -68.87
N THR A 6 51.40 -5.37 -69.23
CA THR A 6 50.97 -6.75 -69.01
C THR A 6 51.38 -7.21 -67.61
N ARG A 7 50.43 -7.28 -66.66
CA ARG A 7 50.62 -7.93 -65.36
C ARG A 7 50.34 -9.42 -65.45
N THR A 8 51.39 -10.21 -65.32
CA THR A 8 51.38 -11.67 -65.14
C THR A 8 50.89 -12.02 -63.74
N TRP A 9 49.73 -12.70 -63.65
CA TRP A 9 49.25 -13.31 -62.41
C TRP A 9 49.93 -14.67 -62.20
N ARG A 10 50.74 -14.78 -61.15
CA ARG A 10 51.25 -16.06 -60.64
C ARG A 10 50.08 -16.83 -60.02
N ARG A 11 49.79 -18.02 -60.55
CA ARG A 11 48.93 -19.02 -59.91
C ARG A 11 49.61 -19.53 -58.64
N ALA A 12 49.10 -19.14 -57.48
CA ALA A 12 49.37 -19.85 -56.23
C ALA A 12 48.55 -21.15 -56.23
N GLY A 13 49.24 -22.28 -56.08
CA GLY A 13 48.60 -23.59 -55.97
C GLY A 13 47.80 -23.70 -54.69
N TYR A 14 46.47 -23.70 -54.81
CA TYR A 14 45.59 -24.15 -53.74
C TYR A 14 45.71 -25.67 -53.62
N SER A 15 46.50 -26.10 -52.63
CA SER A 15 46.49 -27.48 -52.13
C SER A 15 45.09 -27.82 -51.62
N GLY A 16 44.56 -28.96 -52.07
CA GLY A 16 43.19 -29.41 -51.88
C GLY A 16 42.70 -29.42 -50.44
N VAL A 17 42.00 -28.36 -50.03
CA VAL A 17 40.93 -28.47 -49.05
C VAL A 17 39.77 -29.10 -49.82
N SER A 18 39.48 -30.37 -49.54
CA SER A 18 38.40 -31.09 -50.21
C SER A 18 37.08 -30.36 -49.98
N LEU A 19 36.23 -30.28 -51.01
CA LEU A 19 34.87 -29.73 -50.90
C LEU A 19 34.08 -30.35 -49.73
N TRP A 20 34.45 -31.57 -49.31
CA TRP A 20 33.92 -32.26 -48.14
C TRP A 20 34.23 -31.57 -46.81
N CYS A 21 35.40 -30.95 -46.63
CA CYS A 21 35.72 -30.22 -45.39
C CYS A 21 34.90 -28.93 -45.26
N VAL A 22 34.62 -28.25 -46.38
CA VAL A 22 33.78 -27.04 -46.38
C VAL A 22 32.31 -27.40 -46.19
N ALA A 23 31.82 -28.46 -46.83
CA ALA A 23 30.45 -28.94 -46.62
C ALA A 23 30.23 -29.48 -45.19
N ALA A 24 31.20 -30.19 -44.61
CA ALA A 24 31.13 -30.64 -43.22
C ALA A 24 31.18 -29.48 -42.23
N ALA A 25 31.98 -28.44 -42.49
CA ALA A 25 32.03 -27.24 -41.65
C ALA A 25 30.73 -26.41 -41.73
N VAL A 26 30.10 -26.31 -42.91
CA VAL A 26 28.81 -25.62 -43.08
C VAL A 26 27.66 -26.40 -42.45
N MET A 27 27.65 -27.73 -42.55
CA MET A 27 26.65 -28.58 -41.88
C MET A 27 26.82 -28.61 -40.35
N ALA A 28 28.07 -28.60 -39.86
CA ALA A 28 28.35 -28.47 -38.43
C ALA A 28 27.94 -27.08 -37.88
N ALA A 29 28.20 -26.00 -38.64
CA ALA A 29 27.81 -24.64 -38.26
C ALA A 29 26.29 -24.41 -38.32
N ALA A 30 25.59 -25.05 -39.25
CA ALA A 30 24.12 -25.00 -39.34
C ALA A 30 23.43 -25.82 -38.25
N GLY A 31 24.02 -26.94 -37.82
CA GLY A 31 23.48 -27.80 -36.76
C GLY A 31 23.58 -27.18 -35.36
N THR A 32 24.65 -26.43 -35.07
CA THR A 32 24.85 -25.81 -33.74
C THR A 32 23.94 -24.62 -33.49
N GLY A 33 23.58 -23.85 -34.53
CA GLY A 33 22.70 -22.69 -34.38
C GLY A 33 21.26 -23.09 -34.07
N TRP A 34 20.76 -24.17 -34.66
CA TRP A 34 19.40 -24.65 -34.43
C TRP A 34 19.22 -25.28 -33.04
N ALA A 35 20.19 -26.08 -32.58
CA ALA A 35 20.16 -26.66 -31.24
C ALA A 35 20.22 -25.59 -30.13
N ALA A 36 21.06 -24.56 -30.30
CA ALA A 36 21.16 -23.46 -29.35
C ALA A 36 19.90 -22.58 -29.31
N GLU A 37 19.26 -22.34 -30.45
CA GLU A 37 17.99 -21.60 -30.49
C GLU A 37 16.84 -22.44 -29.90
N GLN A 38 16.83 -23.75 -30.13
CA GLN A 38 15.86 -24.64 -29.51
C GLN A 38 16.00 -24.66 -27.97
N ASP A 39 17.22 -24.78 -27.45
CA ASP A 39 17.52 -24.69 -26.01
C ASP A 39 17.05 -23.35 -25.42
N ARG A 40 17.28 -22.25 -26.14
CA ARG A 40 16.79 -20.92 -25.73
C ARG A 40 15.27 -20.83 -25.68
N ILE A 41 14.56 -21.43 -26.66
CA ILE A 41 13.09 -21.46 -26.68
C ILE A 41 12.58 -22.32 -25.53
N GLU A 42 13.13 -23.52 -25.32
CA GLU A 42 12.77 -24.42 -24.23
C GLU A 42 12.96 -23.73 -22.87
N ARG A 43 14.07 -23.01 -22.69
CA ARG A 43 14.36 -22.25 -21.46
C ARG A 43 13.36 -21.10 -21.22
N LYS A 44 12.91 -20.42 -22.28
CA LYS A 44 11.85 -19.39 -22.20
C LYS A 44 10.49 -20.00 -21.86
N MET A 45 10.12 -21.12 -22.46
CA MET A 45 8.87 -21.81 -22.16
C MET A 45 8.86 -22.28 -20.70
N ALA A 46 9.96 -22.87 -20.24
CA ALA A 46 10.11 -23.29 -18.85
C ALA A 46 10.02 -22.12 -17.85
N PHE A 47 10.58 -20.94 -18.19
CA PHE A 47 10.42 -19.73 -17.39
C PHE A 47 8.94 -19.31 -17.29
N VAL A 48 8.23 -19.25 -18.43
CA VAL A 48 6.82 -18.86 -18.47
C VAL A 48 5.94 -19.83 -17.69
N GLU A 49 6.11 -21.15 -17.88
CA GLU A 49 5.36 -22.19 -17.18
C GLU A 49 5.51 -22.06 -15.66
N LYS A 50 6.74 -21.88 -15.17
CA LYS A 50 7.02 -21.67 -13.74
C LYS A 50 6.43 -20.37 -13.20
N CYS A 51 6.47 -19.28 -13.98
CA CYS A 51 5.83 -18.03 -13.58
C CYS A 51 4.30 -18.19 -13.43
N VAL A 52 3.67 -18.93 -14.35
CA VAL A 52 2.23 -19.25 -14.26
C VAL A 52 1.95 -20.10 -13.03
N GLU A 53 2.71 -21.18 -12.83
CA GLU A 53 2.59 -22.08 -11.66
C GLU A 53 2.71 -21.29 -10.34
N ALA A 54 3.76 -20.47 -10.21
CA ALA A 54 3.97 -19.65 -9.01
C ALA A 54 2.83 -18.65 -8.77
N THR A 55 2.28 -18.06 -9.84
CA THR A 55 1.15 -17.13 -9.74
C THR A 55 -0.14 -17.84 -9.32
N GLU A 56 -0.39 -19.05 -9.79
CA GLU A 56 -1.53 -19.87 -9.36
C GLU A 56 -1.41 -20.27 -7.88
N LEU A 57 -0.19 -20.59 -7.43
CA LEU A 57 0.11 -20.86 -6.02
C LEU A 57 -0.13 -19.61 -5.15
N MET A 58 0.30 -18.43 -5.59
CA MET A 58 -0.01 -17.16 -4.92
C MET A 58 -1.53 -16.94 -4.84
N GLY A 59 -2.25 -17.14 -5.95
CA GLY A 59 -3.71 -17.03 -6.01
C GLY A 59 -4.42 -18.00 -5.06
N SER A 60 -3.81 -19.16 -4.81
CA SER A 60 -4.26 -20.18 -3.86
C SER A 60 -3.72 -20.00 -2.44
N ARG A 61 -3.02 -18.89 -2.16
CA ARG A 61 -2.38 -18.55 -0.88
C ARG A 61 -1.32 -19.54 -0.40
N GLN A 62 -0.70 -20.30 -1.32
CA GLN A 62 0.39 -21.22 -1.04
C GLN A 62 1.74 -20.48 -1.20
N PHE A 63 1.96 -19.45 -0.38
CA PHE A 63 3.03 -18.46 -0.58
C PHE A 63 4.44 -19.04 -0.41
N GLU A 64 4.64 -20.04 0.45
CA GLU A 64 5.95 -20.70 0.61
C GLU A 64 6.36 -21.47 -0.66
N GLN A 65 5.40 -22.13 -1.31
CA GLN A 65 5.64 -22.87 -2.54
C GLN A 65 5.88 -21.91 -3.70
N ALA A 66 5.06 -20.87 -3.83
CA ALA A 66 5.26 -19.82 -4.81
C ALA A 66 6.64 -19.14 -4.66
N LEU A 67 7.01 -18.80 -3.41
CA LEU A 67 8.31 -18.20 -3.12
C LEU A 67 9.47 -19.09 -3.56
N ALA A 68 9.40 -20.40 -3.28
CA ALA A 68 10.45 -21.34 -3.70
C ALA A 68 10.63 -21.37 -5.22
N ILE A 69 9.53 -21.28 -5.99
CA ILE A 69 9.58 -21.20 -7.46
C ILE A 69 10.18 -19.86 -7.90
N PHE A 70 9.75 -18.73 -7.34
CA PHE A 70 10.30 -17.42 -7.70
C PHE A 70 11.80 -17.29 -7.35
N GLU A 71 12.24 -17.84 -6.22
CA GLU A 71 13.67 -17.89 -5.87
C GLU A 71 14.48 -18.73 -6.86
N ALA A 72 13.93 -19.86 -7.33
CA ALA A 72 14.54 -20.67 -8.38
C ALA A 72 14.57 -19.92 -9.72
N LEU A 73 13.50 -19.20 -10.08
CA LEU A 73 13.46 -18.35 -11.27
C LEU A 73 14.53 -17.26 -11.24
N ASN A 74 14.65 -16.55 -10.13
CA ASN A 74 15.65 -15.50 -9.95
C ASN A 74 17.09 -16.03 -10.00
N ARG A 75 17.31 -17.30 -9.65
CA ARG A 75 18.63 -17.93 -9.69
C ARG A 75 18.97 -18.47 -11.08
N ASP A 76 18.04 -19.19 -11.68
CA ASP A 76 18.31 -20.02 -12.85
C ASP A 76 17.89 -19.35 -14.17
N TYR A 77 17.08 -18.28 -14.11
CA TYR A 77 16.48 -17.60 -15.26
C TYR A 77 16.50 -16.06 -15.13
N SER A 78 17.42 -15.49 -14.35
CA SER A 78 17.52 -14.02 -14.17
C SER A 78 17.71 -13.26 -15.49
N ASP A 79 18.33 -13.87 -16.49
CA ASP A 79 18.50 -13.29 -17.83
C ASP A 79 17.18 -13.17 -18.62
N LEU A 80 16.12 -13.87 -18.19
CA LEU A 80 14.81 -13.86 -18.83
C LEU A 80 13.77 -13.00 -18.09
N ASP A 81 14.04 -12.59 -16.84
CA ASP A 81 13.15 -11.76 -16.04
C ASP A 81 13.27 -10.27 -16.37
N ALA A 82 13.23 -9.90 -17.65
CA ALA A 82 13.52 -8.54 -18.11
C ALA A 82 12.67 -7.46 -17.40
N ASP A 83 11.41 -7.78 -17.08
CA ASP A 83 10.47 -6.87 -16.43
C ASP A 83 10.44 -7.02 -14.89
N GLY A 84 11.40 -7.77 -14.32
CA GLY A 84 11.55 -8.01 -12.88
C GLY A 84 10.33 -8.63 -12.21
N PHE A 85 9.52 -9.37 -12.96
CA PHE A 85 8.28 -9.99 -12.48
C PHE A 85 8.57 -11.01 -11.39
N ALA A 86 9.51 -11.92 -11.62
CA ALA A 86 9.89 -12.93 -10.63
C ALA A 86 10.58 -12.29 -9.41
N ALA A 87 11.41 -11.28 -9.64
CA ALA A 87 12.08 -10.54 -8.58
C ALA A 87 11.09 -9.82 -7.63
N ILE A 88 10.11 -9.11 -8.17
CA ILE A 88 9.07 -8.43 -7.38
C ILE A 88 8.15 -9.45 -6.70
N SER A 89 7.74 -10.50 -7.41
CA SER A 89 6.79 -11.49 -6.88
C SER A 89 7.36 -12.29 -5.70
N ALA A 90 8.68 -12.52 -5.68
CA ALA A 90 9.36 -13.07 -4.50
C ALA A 90 9.19 -12.15 -3.27
N GLY A 91 9.34 -10.84 -3.45
CA GLY A 91 9.08 -9.85 -2.40
C GLY A 91 7.63 -9.84 -1.94
N ASP A 92 6.67 -9.92 -2.86
CA ASP A 92 5.23 -9.99 -2.54
C ASP A 92 4.91 -11.27 -1.74
N CYS A 93 5.50 -12.42 -2.11
CA CYS A 93 5.34 -13.67 -1.34
C CYS A 93 5.92 -13.55 0.07
N LEU A 94 7.13 -13.00 0.22
CA LEU A 94 7.74 -12.77 1.53
C LEU A 94 6.89 -11.84 2.40
N LEU A 95 6.30 -10.80 1.80
CA LEU A 95 5.40 -9.90 2.50
C LEU A 95 4.12 -10.62 2.97
N ALA A 96 3.52 -11.44 2.11
CA ALA A 96 2.34 -12.25 2.45
C ALA A 96 2.62 -13.28 3.57
N LEU A 97 3.87 -13.74 3.69
CA LEU A 97 4.37 -14.60 4.77
C LEU A 97 4.79 -13.81 6.03
N GLU A 98 4.55 -12.50 6.08
CA GLU A 98 4.97 -11.60 7.15
C GLU A 98 6.49 -11.53 7.40
N ARG A 99 7.31 -12.02 6.45
CA ARG A 99 8.78 -11.96 6.46
C ARG A 99 9.28 -10.60 5.96
N ARG A 100 8.88 -9.53 6.64
CA ARG A 100 8.99 -8.13 6.17
C ARG A 100 10.42 -7.68 5.84
N GLU A 101 11.40 -7.98 6.69
CA GLU A 101 12.81 -7.61 6.43
C GLU A 101 13.39 -8.35 5.21
N GLU A 102 12.93 -9.57 4.97
CA GLU A 102 13.33 -10.33 3.80
C GLU A 102 12.65 -9.78 2.54
N ALA A 103 11.36 -9.43 2.62
CA ALA A 103 10.64 -8.76 1.54
C ALA A 103 11.32 -7.44 1.16
N ARG A 104 11.69 -6.61 2.14
CA ARG A 104 12.44 -5.36 1.93
C ARG A 104 13.74 -5.60 1.16
N ARG A 105 14.54 -6.60 1.57
CA ARG A 105 15.80 -6.95 0.89
C ARG A 105 15.55 -7.48 -0.53
N ALA A 106 14.50 -8.28 -0.73
CA ALA A 106 14.12 -8.78 -2.05
C ALA A 106 13.73 -7.63 -2.99
N TYR A 107 12.94 -6.66 -2.52
CA TYR A 107 12.63 -5.46 -3.29
C TYR A 107 13.87 -4.62 -3.59
N GLN A 108 14.76 -4.39 -2.62
CA GLN A 108 16.00 -3.67 -2.87
C GLN A 108 16.87 -4.37 -3.93
N LEU A 109 16.93 -5.71 -3.90
CA LEU A 109 17.60 -6.49 -4.92
C LEU A 109 16.91 -6.33 -6.28
N ALA A 110 15.58 -6.43 -6.35
CA ALA A 110 14.82 -6.22 -7.58
C ALA A 110 15.10 -4.83 -8.20
N ALA A 111 15.08 -3.75 -7.40
CA ALA A 111 15.40 -2.40 -7.88
C ALA A 111 16.86 -2.21 -8.33
N SER A 112 17.77 -3.07 -7.85
CA SER A 112 19.18 -3.07 -8.28
C SER A 112 19.39 -3.83 -9.59
N LEU A 113 18.66 -4.92 -9.80
CA LEU A 113 18.72 -5.76 -11.00
C LEU A 113 17.89 -5.16 -12.15
N HIS A 114 16.83 -4.43 -11.82
CA HIS A 114 15.86 -3.84 -12.75
C HIS A 114 15.73 -2.33 -12.50
N PRO A 115 16.69 -1.50 -12.95
CA PRO A 115 16.70 -0.06 -12.69
C PRO A 115 15.44 0.68 -13.15
N GLU A 116 14.80 0.21 -14.21
CA GLU A 116 13.55 0.71 -14.77
C GLU A 116 12.35 0.52 -13.84
N LEU A 117 12.42 -0.44 -12.92
CA LEU A 117 11.36 -0.69 -11.93
C LEU A 117 11.57 0.07 -10.62
N ARG A 118 12.68 0.80 -10.49
CA ARG A 118 13.09 1.41 -9.21
C ARG A 118 11.99 2.24 -8.56
N GLU A 119 11.25 3.05 -9.31
CA GLU A 119 10.17 3.87 -8.74
C GLU A 119 9.01 3.02 -8.22
N ARG A 120 8.59 2.01 -8.98
CA ARG A 120 7.53 1.08 -8.59
C ARG A 120 7.94 0.26 -7.36
N VAL A 121 9.18 -0.21 -7.33
CA VAL A 121 9.72 -0.99 -6.22
C VAL A 121 9.92 -0.14 -4.97
N GLU A 122 10.38 1.11 -5.12
CA GLU A 122 10.48 2.05 -3.99
C GLU A 122 9.09 2.30 -3.39
N GLN A 123 8.05 2.40 -4.21
CA GLN A 123 6.68 2.52 -3.70
C GLN A 123 6.27 1.29 -2.88
N ARG A 124 6.61 0.08 -3.32
CA ARG A 124 6.36 -1.15 -2.53
C ARG A 124 7.10 -1.16 -1.20
N ILE A 125 8.34 -0.66 -1.17
CA ILE A 125 9.12 -0.53 0.07
C ILE A 125 8.46 0.49 1.02
N ILE A 126 8.01 1.64 0.50
CA ILE A 126 7.28 2.64 1.28
C ILE A 126 6.00 2.05 1.85
N ASP A 127 5.20 1.35 1.03
CA ASP A 127 3.98 0.69 1.50
C ASP A 127 4.28 -0.31 2.61
N LEU A 128 5.34 -1.11 2.48
CA LEU A 128 5.80 -2.05 3.50
C LEU A 128 6.17 -1.36 4.80
N GLU A 129 7.00 -0.32 4.76
CA GLU A 129 7.41 0.42 5.96
C GLU A 129 6.24 1.17 6.59
N LEU A 130 5.31 1.68 5.78
CA LEU A 130 4.06 2.28 6.24
C LEU A 130 3.15 1.28 6.95
N THR A 131 3.36 -0.03 6.83
CA THR A 131 2.64 -1.04 7.65
C THR A 131 3.25 -1.26 9.03
N GLN A 132 4.48 -0.80 9.26
CA GLN A 132 5.24 -0.98 10.49
C GLN A 132 5.20 0.28 11.38
N ASP A 133 6.02 0.31 12.43
CA ASP A 133 6.25 1.51 13.23
C ASP A 133 6.98 2.55 12.37
N VAL A 134 6.32 3.69 12.17
CA VAL A 134 6.86 4.78 11.36
C VAL A 134 7.90 5.53 12.16
N ASP A 135 9.15 5.50 11.70
CA ASP A 135 10.26 6.26 12.28
C ASP A 135 10.46 7.63 11.61
N ASP A 136 11.28 8.46 12.23
CA ASP A 136 11.58 9.81 11.74
C ASP A 136 12.40 9.77 10.43
N GLY A 137 13.10 8.66 10.14
CA GLY A 137 13.88 8.45 8.93
C GLY A 137 13.00 8.32 7.69
N LEU A 138 11.93 7.52 7.78
CA LEU A 138 10.90 7.40 6.74
C LEU A 138 10.21 8.74 6.52
N ILE A 139 9.79 9.43 7.59
CA ILE A 139 9.13 10.74 7.47
C ILE A 139 10.01 11.73 6.72
N GLU A 140 11.30 11.82 7.06
CA GLU A 140 12.21 12.75 6.40
C GLU A 140 12.48 12.35 4.94
N ARG A 141 12.56 11.06 4.64
CA ARG A 141 12.62 10.58 3.25
C ARG A 141 11.38 11.00 2.46
N LEU A 142 10.18 10.84 3.02
CA LEU A 142 8.92 11.20 2.36
C LEU A 142 8.77 12.72 2.19
N ARG A 143 9.22 13.53 3.17
CA ARG A 143 9.28 15.01 3.03
C ARG A 143 10.14 15.44 1.85
N ARG A 144 11.34 14.87 1.73
CA ARG A 144 12.23 15.17 0.60
C ARG A 144 11.60 14.78 -0.74
N ARG A 145 10.95 13.61 -0.80
CA ARG A 145 10.23 13.17 -2.02
C ARG A 145 9.05 14.09 -2.36
N ALA A 146 8.25 14.49 -1.38
CA ALA A 146 7.13 15.41 -1.57
C ALA A 146 7.57 16.83 -1.97
N ALA A 147 8.77 17.25 -1.54
CA ALA A 147 9.36 18.54 -1.87
C ALA A 147 10.08 18.57 -3.24
N ALA A 148 10.56 17.42 -3.73
CA ALA A 148 11.27 17.33 -5.01
C ALA A 148 10.42 17.73 -6.23
N GLY A 149 9.08 17.68 -6.11
CA GLY A 149 8.15 17.95 -7.21
C GLY A 149 8.15 16.85 -8.27
N GLY A 150 7.37 17.03 -9.34
CA GLY A 150 7.32 16.12 -10.49
C GLY A 150 6.17 15.11 -10.46
N GLU A 151 6.22 14.16 -11.40
CA GLU A 151 5.28 13.05 -11.48
C GLU A 151 5.41 12.19 -10.22
N GLY A 152 4.31 12.02 -9.47
CA GLY A 152 4.31 11.32 -8.17
C GLY A 152 4.42 12.22 -6.94
N GLN A 153 4.50 13.56 -7.07
CA GLN A 153 4.46 14.47 -5.92
C GLN A 153 3.23 14.26 -5.04
N GLN A 154 2.05 14.13 -5.66
CA GLN A 154 0.79 13.92 -4.94
C GLN A 154 0.80 12.59 -4.16
N LEU A 155 1.35 11.52 -4.75
CA LEU A 155 1.50 10.23 -4.07
C LEU A 155 2.47 10.35 -2.89
N ALA A 156 3.60 11.04 -3.06
CA ALA A 156 4.54 11.25 -1.97
C ALA A 156 3.96 12.11 -0.83
N GLN A 157 3.16 13.13 -1.14
CA GLN A 157 2.43 13.92 -0.14
C GLN A 157 1.41 13.06 0.62
N TRP A 158 0.73 12.17 -0.09
CA TRP A 158 -0.22 11.24 0.50
C TRP A 158 0.47 10.23 1.42
N ASP A 159 1.59 9.65 1.00
CA ASP A 159 2.40 8.75 1.82
C ASP A 159 2.95 9.47 3.06
N LEU A 160 3.38 10.73 2.91
CA LEU A 160 3.81 11.57 4.03
C LEU A 160 2.66 11.80 5.03
N ALA A 161 1.45 12.08 4.54
CA ALA A 161 0.29 12.26 5.39
C ALA A 161 -0.01 10.98 6.21
N ARG A 162 0.02 9.81 5.56
CA ARG A 162 -0.13 8.50 6.24
C ARG A 162 0.95 8.28 7.30
N ALA A 163 2.20 8.54 6.95
CA ALA A 163 3.33 8.39 7.87
C ALA A 163 3.15 9.26 9.13
N LEU A 164 2.78 10.54 8.95
CA LEU A 164 2.55 11.48 10.05
C LEU A 164 1.39 11.07 10.95
N GLN A 165 0.28 10.60 10.36
CA GLN A 165 -0.87 10.10 11.12
C GLN A 165 -0.50 8.88 11.96
N ARG A 166 0.23 7.91 11.39
CA ARG A 166 0.72 6.75 12.13
C ARG A 166 1.71 7.11 13.22
N ARG A 167 2.62 8.06 12.97
CA ARG A 167 3.60 8.54 13.97
C ARG A 167 2.94 9.26 15.14
N ALA A 168 1.82 9.95 14.90
CA ALA A 168 1.11 10.67 15.94
C ALA A 168 0.49 9.75 17.01
N LEU A 169 0.15 8.50 16.69
CA LEU A 169 -0.41 7.54 17.66
C LEU A 169 0.53 7.24 18.85
N PRO A 170 1.77 6.76 18.65
CA PRO A 170 2.70 6.53 19.76
C PRO A 170 3.08 7.82 20.50
N LEU A 171 3.04 8.99 19.84
CA LEU A 171 3.24 10.28 20.52
C LEU A 171 2.09 10.64 21.46
N LEU A 172 0.84 10.24 21.15
CA LEU A 172 -0.29 10.39 22.04
C LEU A 172 -0.19 9.45 23.26
N GLU A 173 0.34 8.24 23.08
CA GLU A 173 0.62 7.31 24.17
C GLU A 173 1.73 7.83 25.11
N GLU A 174 2.79 8.41 24.53
CA GLU A 174 3.84 9.08 25.29
C GLU A 174 3.28 10.28 26.08
N ALA A 175 2.40 11.08 25.45
CA ALA A 175 1.71 12.19 26.12
C ALA A 175 0.80 11.71 27.27
N ASP A 176 0.03 10.63 27.07
CA ASP A 176 -0.79 10.00 28.13
C ASP A 176 0.10 9.59 29.32
N SER A 177 1.22 8.93 29.04
CA SER A 177 2.19 8.50 30.06
C SER A 177 2.79 9.69 30.83
N ALA A 178 3.14 10.77 30.13
CA ALA A 178 3.67 11.99 30.73
C ALA A 178 2.64 12.69 31.62
N VAL A 179 1.36 12.75 31.18
CA VAL A 179 0.28 13.31 31.99
C VAL A 179 0.08 12.47 33.26
N ARG A 180 0.05 11.13 33.16
CA ARG A 180 -0.06 10.26 34.34
C ARG A 180 1.10 10.47 35.32
N ALA A 181 2.33 10.62 34.82
CA ALA A 181 3.49 10.90 35.67
C ALA A 181 3.41 12.29 36.34
N ALA A 182 2.78 13.28 35.68
CA ALA A 182 2.59 14.62 36.21
C ALA A 182 1.40 14.75 37.18
N MET A 183 0.51 13.75 37.24
CA MET A 183 -0.59 13.71 38.21
C MET A 183 -0.04 13.54 39.63
N GLY A 184 0.24 14.66 40.30
CA GLY A 184 0.63 14.68 41.71
C GLY A 184 -0.52 14.30 42.66
N GLU A 185 -0.27 14.34 43.96
CA GLU A 185 -1.26 13.92 44.98
C GLU A 185 -2.43 14.91 45.18
N THR A 186 -2.30 16.15 44.71
CA THR A 186 -3.32 17.19 44.91
C THR A 186 -4.62 16.86 44.17
N SER A 187 -5.77 17.20 44.75
CA SER A 187 -7.10 16.97 44.15
C SER A 187 -7.26 17.72 42.82
N LEU A 188 -6.79 18.97 42.76
CA LEU A 188 -6.84 19.80 41.55
C LEU A 188 -5.97 19.23 40.42
N GLY A 189 -4.76 18.76 40.74
CA GLY A 189 -3.86 18.12 39.77
C GLY A 189 -4.44 16.82 39.21
N ARG A 190 -5.09 16.01 40.05
CA ARG A 190 -5.80 14.81 39.61
C ARG A 190 -6.97 15.13 38.68
N GLN A 191 -7.82 16.09 39.05
CA GLN A 191 -8.98 16.45 38.22
C GLN A 191 -8.55 16.98 36.82
N MET A 192 -7.56 17.87 36.77
CA MET A 192 -7.04 18.39 35.50
C MET A 192 -6.35 17.30 34.68
N GLY A 193 -5.60 16.41 35.34
CA GLY A 193 -4.98 15.25 34.71
C GLY A 193 -6.01 14.31 34.09
N GLU A 194 -7.06 13.94 34.82
CA GLU A 194 -8.15 13.09 34.32
C GLU A 194 -8.84 13.69 33.09
N MET A 195 -9.11 14.99 33.11
CA MET A 195 -9.66 15.70 31.95
C MET A 195 -8.72 15.62 30.74
N HIS A 196 -7.42 15.87 30.93
CA HIS A 196 -6.42 15.78 29.85
C HIS A 196 -6.30 14.36 29.30
N LEU A 197 -6.26 13.34 30.17
CA LEU A 197 -6.23 11.94 29.76
C LEU A 197 -7.49 11.58 28.95
N SER A 198 -8.66 12.07 29.35
CA SER A 198 -9.89 11.86 28.59
C SER A 198 -9.83 12.50 27.19
N MET A 199 -9.26 13.70 27.07
CA MET A 199 -9.08 14.37 25.78
C MET A 199 -8.06 13.64 24.89
N LEU A 200 -6.91 13.25 25.45
CA LEU A 200 -5.87 12.48 24.73
C LEU A 200 -6.43 11.16 24.22
N LYS A 201 -7.18 10.45 25.07
CA LYS A 201 -7.87 9.21 24.67
C LYS A 201 -8.82 9.45 23.51
N HIS A 202 -9.65 10.50 23.55
CA HIS A 202 -10.57 10.81 22.47
C HIS A 202 -9.83 11.08 21.15
N VAL A 203 -8.77 11.90 21.18
CA VAL A 203 -7.94 12.18 20.00
C VAL A 203 -7.29 10.91 19.46
N SER A 204 -6.77 10.06 20.35
CA SER A 204 -6.18 8.77 19.98
C SER A 204 -7.20 7.85 19.32
N ASP A 205 -8.38 7.66 19.93
CA ASP A 205 -9.43 6.79 19.41
C ASP A 205 -9.94 7.29 18.02
N SER A 206 -10.10 8.61 17.87
CA SER A 206 -10.47 9.22 16.58
C SER A 206 -9.38 9.09 15.51
N LEU A 207 -8.11 9.29 15.87
CA LEU A 207 -6.99 9.15 14.95
C LEU A 207 -6.80 7.69 14.52
N THR A 208 -6.90 6.73 15.45
CA THR A 208 -6.87 5.29 15.13
C THR A 208 -7.96 4.94 14.14
N SER A 209 -9.20 5.39 14.39
CA SER A 209 -10.32 5.16 13.47
C SER A 209 -10.07 5.77 12.09
N LEU A 210 -9.47 6.95 12.01
CA LEU A 210 -9.15 7.60 10.73
C LEU A 210 -8.05 6.83 9.98
N VAL A 211 -6.98 6.43 10.67
CA VAL A 211 -5.91 5.61 10.11
C VAL A 211 -6.48 4.28 9.59
N ASP A 212 -7.32 3.60 10.37
CA ASP A 212 -7.95 2.35 9.95
C ASP A 212 -8.82 2.50 8.69
N GLN A 213 -9.58 3.60 8.58
CA GLN A 213 -10.38 3.91 7.39
C GLN A 213 -9.51 4.15 6.16
N ILE A 214 -8.45 4.95 6.31
CA ILE A 214 -7.50 5.25 5.21
C ILE A 214 -6.80 3.96 4.76
N GLU A 215 -6.29 3.17 5.70
CA GLU A 215 -5.61 1.90 5.40
C GLU A 215 -6.58 0.84 4.84
N GLY A 216 -7.86 0.86 5.24
CA GLY A 216 -8.92 0.06 4.64
C GLY A 216 -9.10 0.38 3.15
N PHE A 217 -9.15 1.68 2.81
CA PHE A 217 -9.26 2.12 1.42
C PHE A 217 -8.05 1.73 0.57
N HIS A 218 -6.83 1.82 1.12
CA HIS A 218 -5.62 1.38 0.42
C HIS A 218 -5.60 -0.12 0.19
N ARG A 219 -5.97 -0.92 1.19
CA ARG A 219 -6.07 -2.38 1.03
C ARG A 219 -7.06 -2.76 -0.08
N MET A 220 -8.19 -2.07 -0.18
CA MET A 220 -9.15 -2.30 -1.27
C MET A 220 -8.59 -1.95 -2.66
N ARG A 221 -7.72 -0.94 -2.77
CA ARG A 221 -7.07 -0.59 -4.05
C ARG A 221 -5.91 -1.50 -4.43
N GLN A 222 -5.19 -2.07 -3.46
CA GLN A 222 -4.04 -2.93 -3.73
C GLN A 222 -4.44 -4.35 -4.17
N PHE A 223 -5.64 -4.80 -3.79
CA PHE A 223 -6.19 -6.07 -4.24
C PHE A 223 -7.37 -5.81 -5.20
N ASP A 224 -7.16 -5.97 -6.50
CA ASP A 224 -8.22 -5.99 -7.53
C ASP A 224 -9.24 -7.15 -7.36
N LYS A 225 -9.23 -7.83 -6.20
CA LYS A 225 -10.25 -8.80 -5.81
C LYS A 225 -10.92 -8.33 -4.53
N PRO A 226 -12.26 -8.18 -4.51
CA PRO A 226 -12.98 -7.94 -3.27
C PRO A 226 -12.72 -9.13 -2.33
N ALA A 227 -11.96 -8.89 -1.27
CA ALA A 227 -11.72 -9.91 -0.27
C ALA A 227 -12.82 -9.83 0.79
N SER A 228 -13.45 -10.99 1.01
CA SER A 228 -14.15 -11.45 2.22
C SER A 228 -15.67 -11.33 2.22
N ASP A 229 -16.34 -12.46 1.94
CA ASP A 229 -17.74 -12.82 2.27
C ASP A 229 -18.01 -12.91 3.80
N LYS A 230 -17.16 -12.32 4.65
CA LYS A 230 -17.48 -12.25 6.07
C LYS A 230 -18.68 -11.33 6.21
N PRO A 231 -19.82 -11.81 6.72
CA PRO A 231 -20.95 -10.94 7.00
C PRO A 231 -20.42 -9.86 7.94
N LEU A 232 -20.59 -8.60 7.52
CA LEU A 232 -20.39 -7.46 8.40
C LEU A 232 -21.18 -7.76 9.69
N PRO A 233 -20.62 -7.50 10.88
CA PRO A 233 -21.38 -7.62 12.11
C PRO A 233 -22.69 -6.84 11.94
N PRO A 234 -23.82 -7.33 12.47
CA PRO A 234 -25.12 -6.71 12.27
C PRO A 234 -25.02 -5.22 12.61
N ALA A 235 -25.05 -4.39 11.57
CA ALA A 235 -25.00 -2.96 11.73
C ALA A 235 -26.35 -2.56 12.32
N LEU A 236 -26.33 -1.97 13.51
CA LEU A 236 -27.51 -1.38 14.10
C LEU A 236 -27.94 -0.23 13.18
N THR A 237 -29.05 -0.40 12.48
CA THR A 237 -29.60 0.61 11.58
C THR A 237 -30.30 1.66 12.42
N ILE A 238 -29.63 2.79 12.61
CA ILE A 238 -30.28 4.00 13.14
C ILE A 238 -31.17 4.54 12.01
N GLU A 239 -32.47 4.26 12.09
CA GLU A 239 -33.43 4.62 11.04
C GLU A 239 -33.64 6.14 10.95
N ASP A 240 -33.64 6.83 12.09
CA ASP A 240 -33.70 8.29 12.14
C ASP A 240 -32.87 8.80 13.33
N LEU A 241 -32.00 9.78 13.06
CA LEU A 241 -31.29 10.54 14.09
C LEU A 241 -31.57 12.03 13.87
N GLU A 242 -32.35 12.61 14.76
CA GLU A 242 -32.71 14.02 14.75
C GLU A 242 -32.17 14.69 16.02
N TRP A 243 -31.34 15.72 15.85
CA TRP A 243 -30.81 16.50 16.96
C TRP A 243 -31.42 17.89 16.94
N ARG A 244 -32.04 18.27 18.06
CA ARG A 244 -32.56 19.63 18.27
C ARG A 244 -31.76 20.31 19.38
N MET A 245 -31.18 21.45 19.08
CA MET A 245 -30.49 22.27 20.08
C MET A 245 -30.90 23.73 19.96
N LYS A 246 -30.85 24.47 21.08
CA LYS A 246 -31.00 25.93 21.08
C LYS A 246 -29.67 26.53 21.50
N ALA A 247 -29.06 27.33 20.64
CA ALA A 247 -27.84 28.06 20.98
C ALA A 247 -28.11 29.56 20.89
N GLY A 248 -27.69 30.28 21.93
CA GLY A 248 -27.78 31.74 21.99
C GLY A 248 -26.38 32.33 22.05
N VAL A 249 -26.17 33.44 21.32
CA VAL A 249 -25.04 34.33 21.56
C VAL A 249 -25.48 35.34 22.62
N LYS A 250 -24.57 35.77 23.50
CA LYS A 250 -24.86 36.82 24.48
C LYS A 250 -25.41 38.04 23.74
N ASP A 251 -26.54 38.56 24.21
CA ASP A 251 -27.26 39.70 23.63
C ASP A 251 -27.95 39.44 22.26
N ALA A 252 -28.12 38.18 21.85
CA ALA A 252 -28.91 37.78 20.68
C ALA A 252 -30.04 36.81 21.06
N ALA A 253 -31.10 36.77 20.24
CA ALA A 253 -32.14 35.76 20.35
C ALA A 253 -31.54 34.36 20.09
N PRO A 254 -31.92 33.34 20.88
CA PRO A 254 -31.44 31.98 20.66
C PRO A 254 -31.98 31.42 19.35
N VAL A 255 -31.10 30.78 18.59
CA VAL A 255 -31.43 30.09 17.34
C VAL A 255 -31.68 28.62 17.64
N ALA A 256 -32.79 28.08 17.13
CA ALA A 256 -33.09 26.66 17.20
C ALA A 256 -32.44 25.96 16.01
N PHE A 257 -31.48 25.07 16.27
CA PHE A 257 -30.84 24.25 15.27
C PHE A 257 -31.45 22.85 15.25
N GLU A 258 -31.71 22.35 14.05
CA GLU A 258 -32.12 20.96 13.79
C GLU A 258 -31.10 20.33 12.85
N ILE A 259 -30.56 19.17 13.23
CA ILE A 259 -29.63 18.40 12.41
C ILE A 259 -30.24 17.03 12.19
N ARG A 260 -30.44 16.67 10.92
CA ARG A 260 -31.03 15.40 10.50
C ARG A 260 -30.09 14.69 9.54
N ARG A 261 -30.03 13.36 9.67
CA ARG A 261 -29.43 12.49 8.65
C ARG A 261 -30.52 12.01 7.70
N THR A 262 -30.32 12.22 6.40
CA THR A 262 -31.25 11.74 5.36
C THR A 262 -31.03 10.25 5.07
N GLU A 263 -31.95 9.65 4.32
CA GLU A 263 -31.81 8.27 3.81
C GLU A 263 -30.56 8.11 2.92
N SER A 264 -30.15 9.17 2.22
CA SER A 264 -28.90 9.21 1.42
C SER A 264 -27.63 9.32 2.28
N CYS A 265 -27.75 9.30 3.61
CA CYS A 265 -26.66 9.54 4.56
C CYS A 265 -26.03 10.94 4.49
N GLU A 266 -26.74 11.91 3.90
CA GLU A 266 -26.36 13.32 3.93
C GLU A 266 -26.83 13.96 5.23
N ILE A 267 -26.12 15.00 5.66
CA ILE A 267 -26.46 15.75 6.86
C ILE A 267 -27.14 17.04 6.43
N GLU A 268 -28.40 17.19 6.82
CA GLU A 268 -29.13 18.44 6.68
C GLU A 268 -29.10 19.17 8.02
N ALA A 269 -28.69 20.44 7.99
CA ALA A 269 -28.77 21.33 9.14
C ALA A 269 -29.71 22.48 8.83
N THR A 270 -30.59 22.82 9.77
CA THR A 270 -31.42 24.02 9.70
C THR A 270 -31.26 24.85 10.96
N GLY A 271 -31.40 26.18 10.83
CA GLY A 271 -31.45 27.15 11.92
C GLY A 271 -32.70 28.00 11.80
N ASP A 272 -33.58 27.96 12.80
CA ASP A 272 -34.92 28.56 12.80
C ASP A 272 -35.72 28.20 11.53
N GLY A 273 -35.61 26.95 11.10
CA GLY A 273 -36.28 26.41 9.91
C GLY A 273 -35.65 26.80 8.57
N LYS A 274 -34.49 27.48 8.56
CA LYS A 274 -33.73 27.80 7.34
C LYS A 274 -32.58 26.84 7.15
N THR A 275 -32.43 26.27 5.96
CA THR A 275 -31.30 25.40 5.60
C THR A 275 -29.97 26.13 5.75
N ILE A 276 -29.03 25.48 6.43
CA ILE A 276 -27.64 25.91 6.59
C ILE A 276 -26.82 25.07 5.61
N GLU A 277 -26.18 25.73 4.64
CA GLU A 277 -25.22 25.04 3.77
C GLU A 277 -23.97 24.68 4.58
N LEU A 278 -23.74 23.37 4.71
CA LEU A 278 -22.58 22.83 5.38
C LEU A 278 -21.48 22.57 4.35
N ALA A 279 -20.27 23.08 4.64
CA ALA A 279 -19.08 22.72 3.88
C ALA A 279 -18.77 21.21 4.04
N PRO A 280 -18.06 20.58 3.08
CA PRO A 280 -17.81 19.14 3.11
C PRO A 280 -17.13 18.63 4.38
N ASP A 281 -16.22 19.42 4.96
CA ASP A 281 -15.55 19.15 6.23
C ASP A 281 -16.53 19.22 7.42
N GLN A 282 -17.45 20.18 7.42
CA GLN A 282 -18.50 20.29 8.45
C GLN A 282 -19.48 19.11 8.39
N GLN A 283 -19.88 18.69 7.19
CA GLN A 283 -20.72 17.49 7.02
C GLN A 283 -20.02 16.24 7.54
N PHE A 284 -18.73 16.09 7.23
CA PHE A 284 -17.91 14.98 7.72
C PHE A 284 -17.83 14.98 9.26
N MET A 285 -17.53 16.12 9.87
CA MET A 285 -17.45 16.25 11.33
C MET A 285 -18.77 15.92 12.02
N LEU A 286 -19.90 16.44 11.51
CA LEU A 286 -21.22 16.15 12.07
C LEU A 286 -21.56 14.66 11.95
N ARG A 287 -21.29 14.04 10.80
CA ARG A 287 -21.46 12.59 10.62
C ARG A 287 -20.62 11.81 11.62
N HIS A 288 -19.35 12.18 11.80
CA HIS A 288 -18.46 11.53 12.75
C HIS A 288 -18.99 11.63 14.20
N TYR A 289 -19.48 12.80 14.62
CA TYR A 289 -20.07 12.96 15.95
C TYR A 289 -21.36 12.18 16.13
N GLN A 290 -22.21 12.12 15.09
CA GLN A 290 -23.41 11.30 15.11
C GLN A 290 -23.08 9.80 15.27
N GLU A 291 -22.09 9.30 14.53
CA GLU A 291 -21.60 7.92 14.66
C GLU A 291 -21.00 7.65 16.04
N ALA A 292 -20.24 8.60 16.59
CA ALA A 292 -19.69 8.51 17.94
C ALA A 292 -20.80 8.43 19.01
N ILE A 293 -21.80 9.32 18.93
CA ILE A 293 -22.96 9.31 19.84
C ILE A 293 -23.78 8.03 19.67
N GLY A 294 -24.00 7.58 18.43
CA GLY A 294 -24.66 6.30 18.15
C GLY A 294 -23.96 5.14 18.85
N ARG A 295 -22.63 5.05 18.76
CA ARG A 295 -21.84 4.02 19.47
C ARG A 295 -22.01 4.11 20.99
N ILE A 296 -21.96 5.30 21.56
CA ILE A 296 -22.16 5.51 23.01
C ILE A 296 -23.55 5.04 23.45
N LEU A 297 -24.59 5.39 22.70
CA LEU A 297 -25.97 4.99 23.01
C LEU A 297 -26.15 3.47 22.93
N VAL A 298 -25.53 2.81 21.94
CA VAL A 298 -25.55 1.35 21.80
C VAL A 298 -24.84 0.68 22.98
N GLU A 299 -23.66 1.16 23.38
CA GLU A 299 -22.95 0.63 24.53
C GLU A 299 -23.76 0.80 25.83
N ALA A 300 -24.41 1.95 26.02
CA ALA A 300 -25.27 2.22 27.16
C ALA A 300 -26.51 1.30 27.19
N ALA A 301 -27.15 1.08 26.03
CA ALA A 301 -28.30 0.18 25.91
C ALA A 301 -27.90 -1.27 26.23
N GLY A 302 -26.76 -1.75 25.70
CA GLY A 302 -26.26 -3.10 26.00
C GLY A 302 -25.97 -3.32 27.49
N LYS A 303 -25.49 -2.29 28.21
CA LYS A 303 -25.30 -2.34 29.67
C LYS A 303 -26.64 -2.36 30.43
N ALA A 304 -27.66 -1.67 29.92
CA ALA A 304 -28.99 -1.66 30.54
C ALA A 304 -29.68 -3.03 30.43
N ASP A 305 -29.60 -3.66 29.26
CA ASP A 305 -30.19 -5.00 29.03
C ASP A 305 -29.50 -6.09 29.86
N GLY A 306 -28.17 -6.01 30.01
CA GLY A 306 -27.41 -6.94 30.86
C GLY A 306 -27.74 -6.83 32.35
N ASN A 307 -28.23 -5.67 32.81
CA ASN A 307 -28.70 -5.47 34.18
C ASN A 307 -30.15 -5.92 34.40
N ALA A 308 -30.98 -5.95 33.35
CA ALA A 308 -32.37 -6.43 33.44
C ALA A 308 -32.49 -7.97 33.51
N GLN A 309 -31.42 -8.69 33.16
CA GLN A 309 -31.35 -10.15 33.20
C GLN A 309 -30.74 -10.72 34.50
N ARG A 310 -30.37 -9.86 35.46
CA ARG A 310 -29.86 -10.26 36.79
C ARG A 310 -30.92 -10.00 37.86
#